data_AF-A0A377ALW7-F1
#
_entry.id   AF-A0A377ALW7-F1
#
_cell.length_a   1.000
_cell.length_b   1.000
_cell.length_c   1.000
_cell.angle_alpha   90.00
_cell.angle_beta   90.00
_cell.angle_gamma   90.00
#
_symmetry.space_group_name_H-M   'P 1'
#
loop_
_entity.id
_entity.type
_entity.pdbx_description
1 polymer ?
#
loop_
_entity_poly.entity_id
_entity_poly.type
_entity_poly.pdbx_seq_one_letter_code
_entity_poly.pdbx_strand_id
1 'polypeptide(L)'
;MPIAKGLSIRNGQGYPGAVSFGYLLTEQMGFPIPCVHMRGDGGNDVLWQFNPKRQIFHSPGSLVAGGVRYNTDGNIFGGCWGSNLADYLNSTYVRDIRLGSAESISAWRGPGYWDTSGYVLTAAGNSNTDEFIDTLTRRPIQKVDWWDIL
;
A
#
# COMPACT_ATOMS: atom_id res chain seq x y z
N MET A 1 4.66 13.20 -34.22
CA MET A 1 5.05 12.75 -35.58
C MET A 1 5.84 11.46 -35.46
N PRO A 2 5.49 10.36 -36.15
CA PRO A 2 6.29 9.14 -36.14
C PRO A 2 7.52 9.31 -37.04
N ILE A 3 8.70 8.96 -36.53
CA ILE A 3 9.96 8.97 -37.27
C ILE A 3 10.21 7.63 -37.99
N ALA A 4 9.66 6.54 -37.46
CA ALA A 4 9.68 5.22 -38.08
C ALA A 4 8.40 4.44 -37.72
N LYS A 5 7.83 3.74 -38.71
CA LYS A 5 6.70 2.82 -38.52
C LYS A 5 7.00 1.52 -39.27
N GLY A 6 6.84 0.38 -38.59
CA GLY A 6 6.95 -0.94 -39.19
C GLY A 6 5.65 -1.71 -39.02
N LEU A 7 5.18 -2.35 -40.09
CA LEU A 7 4.12 -3.34 -40.03
C LEU A 7 4.75 -4.72 -39.94
N SER A 8 4.42 -5.48 -38.90
CA SER A 8 4.85 -6.88 -38.78
C SER A 8 3.66 -7.79 -39.09
N ILE A 9 3.73 -8.47 -40.23
CA ILE A 9 2.83 -9.56 -40.58
C ILE A 9 3.69 -10.83 -40.63
N ARG A 10 3.59 -11.69 -39.62
CA ARG A 10 4.23 -13.01 -39.70
C ARG A 10 3.27 -13.95 -40.43
N ASN A 11 3.66 -14.36 -41.65
CA ASN A 11 2.82 -15.24 -42.47
C ASN A 11 2.53 -16.55 -41.71
N GLY A 12 1.24 -16.82 -41.44
CA GLY A 12 0.76 -18.06 -40.83
C GLY A 12 0.89 -18.18 -39.30
N GLN A 13 1.38 -17.16 -38.56
CA GLN A 13 1.59 -17.28 -37.10
C GLN A 13 1.49 -15.94 -36.37
N GLY A 14 0.66 -15.87 -35.32
CA GLY A 14 0.58 -14.74 -34.40
C GLY A 14 -0.41 -13.64 -34.81
N TYR A 15 -0.54 -12.64 -33.94
CA TYR A 15 -1.44 -11.50 -34.11
C TYR A 15 -0.69 -10.31 -34.75
N PRO A 16 -1.21 -9.69 -35.83
CA PRO A 16 -0.52 -8.59 -36.50
C PRO A 16 -0.41 -7.37 -35.58
N GLY A 17 0.68 -6.63 -35.73
CA GLY A 17 0.93 -5.43 -34.94
C GLY A 17 1.72 -4.39 -35.72
N ALA A 18 1.44 -3.12 -35.44
CA ALA A 18 2.20 -1.99 -35.92
C ALA A 18 2.93 -1.33 -34.74
N VAL A 19 4.23 -1.11 -34.90
CA VAL A 19 5.03 -0.35 -33.95
C VAL A 19 5.44 0.96 -34.60
N SER A 20 5.35 2.06 -33.84
CA SER A 20 5.87 3.35 -34.26
C SER A 20 6.69 4.03 -33.17
N PHE A 21 7.75 4.70 -33.61
CA PHE A 21 8.61 5.53 -32.78
C PHE A 21 8.38 6.98 -33.19
N GLY A 22 8.32 7.89 -32.23
CA GLY A 22 8.11 9.29 -32.54
C GLY A 22 8.05 10.14 -31.28
N TYR A 23 7.41 11.30 -31.40
CA TYR A 23 7.10 12.16 -30.26
C TYR A 23 5.67 12.70 -30.34
N LEU A 24 5.12 13.01 -29.17
CA LEU A 24 3.87 13.74 -28.99
C LEU A 24 4.15 15.19 -28.59
N LEU A 25 3.31 16.11 -29.06
CA LEU A 25 3.19 17.47 -28.55
C LEU A 25 1.85 17.54 -27.82
N THR A 26 1.89 17.52 -26.49
CA THR A 26 0.69 17.47 -25.64
C THR A 26 0.11 18.85 -25.35
N GLU A 27 0.86 19.91 -25.63
CA GLU A 27 0.51 21.31 -25.37
C GLU A 27 1.00 22.19 -26.53
N GLN A 28 0.35 23.34 -26.76
CA GLN A 28 0.64 24.23 -27.89
C GLN A 28 2.06 24.82 -27.87
N MET A 29 2.68 24.94 -26.69
CA MET A 29 4.10 25.27 -26.49
C MET A 29 4.84 24.17 -25.71
N GLY A 30 4.41 22.91 -25.87
CA GLY A 30 4.93 21.77 -25.14
C GLY A 30 6.28 21.27 -25.65
N PHE A 31 7.07 20.67 -24.76
CA PHE A 31 8.28 19.92 -25.14
C PHE A 31 7.88 18.61 -25.86
N PRO A 32 8.64 18.18 -26.88
CA PRO A 32 8.40 16.89 -27.51
C PRO A 32 8.55 15.76 -26.48
N ILE A 33 7.55 14.88 -26.43
CA ILE A 33 7.53 13.71 -25.57
C ILE A 33 7.80 12.48 -26.44
N PRO A 34 9.05 11.97 -26.48
CA PRO A 34 9.36 10.71 -27.16
C PRO A 34 8.43 9.59 -26.70
N CYS A 35 8.00 8.76 -27.64
CA CYS A 35 7.10 7.66 -27.38
C CYS A 35 7.38 6.45 -28.25
N VAL A 36 7.05 5.27 -27.71
CA VAL A 36 6.89 4.03 -28.46
C VAL A 36 5.41 3.67 -28.40
N HIS A 37 4.81 3.50 -29.57
CA HIS A 37 3.40 3.14 -29.70
C HIS A 37 3.29 1.79 -30.40
N MET A 38 2.58 0.85 -29.79
CA MET A 38 2.23 -0.43 -30.40
C MET A 38 0.71 -0.54 -30.48
N ARG A 39 0.23 -0.84 -31.69
CA ARG A 39 -1.17 -1.21 -31.94
C ARG A 39 -1.18 -2.64 -32.46
N GLY A 40 -1.73 -3.54 -31.67
CA GLY A 40 -2.04 -4.92 -32.05
C GLY A 40 -3.47 -5.04 -32.56
N ASP A 41 -3.91 -6.27 -32.73
CA ASP A 41 -5.31 -6.62 -32.97
C ASP A 41 -6.09 -6.73 -31.65
N GLY A 42 -7.38 -7.07 -31.73
CA GLY A 42 -8.22 -7.31 -30.54
C GLY A 42 -8.40 -6.09 -29.64
N GLY A 43 -8.09 -4.88 -30.13
CA GLY A 43 -8.14 -3.64 -29.34
C GLY A 43 -6.90 -3.36 -28.50
N ASN A 44 -5.82 -4.15 -28.63
CA ASN A 44 -4.56 -3.89 -27.93
C ASN A 44 -3.87 -2.64 -28.49
N ASP A 45 -3.85 -1.55 -27.71
CA ASP A 45 -3.22 -0.28 -28.06
C ASP A 45 -2.47 0.25 -26.83
N VAL A 46 -1.16 0.44 -26.97
CA VAL A 46 -0.28 0.73 -25.84
C VAL A 46 0.77 1.78 -26.20
N LEU A 47 0.89 2.81 -25.34
CA LEU A 47 1.77 3.95 -25.54
C LEU A 47 2.71 4.14 -24.35
N TRP A 48 4.00 3.90 -24.57
CA TRP A 48 5.05 4.25 -23.63
C TRP A 48 5.56 5.65 -23.94
N GLN A 49 5.72 6.48 -22.91
CA GLN A 49 6.12 7.87 -23.05
C GLN A 49 7.34 8.19 -22.18
N PHE A 50 8.25 8.99 -22.72
CA PHE A 50 9.43 9.49 -22.03
C PHE A 50 9.32 11.00 -22.01
N ASN A 51 9.05 11.59 -20.85
CA ASN A 51 8.95 13.04 -20.68
C ASN A 51 10.31 13.59 -20.22
N PRO A 52 11.11 14.19 -21.13
CA PRO A 52 12.44 14.69 -20.79
C PRO A 52 12.39 15.91 -19.86
N LYS A 53 11.34 16.72 -19.95
CA LYS A 53 11.19 17.94 -19.13
C LYS A 53 10.88 17.62 -17.68
N ARG A 54 10.01 16.63 -17.45
CA ARG A 54 9.60 16.18 -16.11
C ARG A 54 10.46 15.02 -15.58
N GLN A 55 11.34 14.47 -16.41
CA GLN A 55 12.15 13.29 -16.10
C GLN A 55 11.30 12.06 -15.73
N ILE A 56 10.18 11.86 -16.44
CA ILE A 56 9.23 10.78 -16.16
C ILE A 56 9.23 9.78 -17.31
N PHE A 57 9.28 8.49 -16.99
CA PHE A 57 8.87 7.42 -17.88
C PHE A 57 7.45 6.96 -17.50
N HIS A 58 6.54 6.94 -18.48
CA HIS A 58 5.18 6.45 -18.29
C HIS A 58 5.01 5.09 -18.98
N SER A 59 4.80 4.06 -18.16
CA SER A 59 4.37 2.74 -18.59
C SER A 59 2.86 2.59 -18.34
N PRO A 60 2.04 2.26 -19.35
CA PRO A 60 0.60 2.05 -19.18
C PRO A 60 0.25 0.75 -18.44
N GLY A 61 1.23 -0.13 -18.20
CA GLY A 61 1.11 -1.31 -17.36
C GLY A 61 2.28 -1.45 -16.39
N SER A 62 2.36 -2.57 -15.69
CA SER A 62 3.43 -2.85 -14.73
C SER A 62 4.83 -2.69 -15.34
N LEU A 63 5.75 -2.09 -14.59
CA LEU A 63 7.16 -2.03 -14.96
C LEU A 63 7.92 -3.18 -14.30
N VAL A 64 8.57 -4.04 -15.08
CA VAL A 64 9.45 -5.11 -14.58
C VAL A 64 10.91 -4.75 -14.82
N ALA A 65 11.71 -4.66 -13.76
CA ALA A 65 13.11 -4.29 -13.82
C ALA A 65 13.93 -5.08 -12.79
N GLY A 66 14.94 -5.83 -13.24
CA GLY A 66 15.87 -6.53 -12.34
C GLY A 66 15.22 -7.54 -11.38
N GLY A 67 14.08 -8.13 -11.74
CA GLY A 67 13.30 -9.04 -10.88
C GLY A 67 12.30 -8.35 -9.95
N VAL A 68 12.22 -7.02 -9.99
CA VAL A 68 11.20 -6.22 -9.29
C VAL A 68 10.09 -5.85 -10.26
N ARG A 69 8.83 -5.91 -9.80
CA ARG A 69 7.66 -5.43 -10.55
C ARG A 69 6.98 -4.30 -9.80
N TYR A 70 6.85 -3.14 -10.44
CA TYR A 70 5.98 -2.04 -10.02
C TYR A 70 4.59 -2.29 -10.61
N ASN A 71 3.60 -2.52 -9.76
CA ASN A 71 2.23 -2.84 -10.16
C ASN A 71 1.41 -1.57 -10.40
N THR A 72 0.30 -1.71 -11.14
CA THR A 72 -0.61 -0.60 -11.47
C THR A 72 -1.49 -0.16 -10.29
N ASP A 73 -1.57 -0.96 -9.24
CA ASP A 73 -2.25 -0.67 -7.97
C ASP A 73 -1.34 0.08 -6.97
N GLY A 74 -0.13 0.44 -7.38
CA GLY A 74 0.88 1.09 -6.53
C GLY A 74 1.74 0.13 -5.71
N ASN A 75 1.51 -1.18 -5.82
CA ASN A 75 2.28 -2.17 -5.08
C ASN A 75 3.64 -2.46 -5.76
N ILE A 76 4.58 -3.02 -4.99
CA ILE A 76 5.90 -3.42 -5.48
C ILE A 76 6.13 -4.88 -5.11
N PHE A 77 6.36 -5.72 -6.10
CA PHE A 77 6.76 -7.12 -5.89
C PHE A 77 8.27 -7.27 -6.08
N GLY A 78 8.92 -8.00 -5.19
CA GLY A 78 10.34 -8.30 -5.28
C GLY A 78 10.71 -9.51 -4.43
N GLY A 79 11.75 -10.24 -4.84
CA GLY A 79 12.14 -11.50 -4.19
C GLY A 79 12.47 -11.38 -2.70
N CYS A 80 12.95 -10.22 -2.26
CA CYS A 80 13.27 -9.96 -0.85
C CYS A 80 12.04 -9.84 0.07
N TRP A 81 10.86 -9.51 -0.49
CA TRP A 81 9.62 -9.39 0.27
C TRP A 81 8.86 -10.73 0.33
N GLY A 82 9.14 -11.65 -0.60
CA GLY A 82 8.42 -12.92 -0.75
C GLY A 82 6.95 -12.79 -1.17
N SER A 83 6.44 -11.56 -1.26
CA SER A 83 5.08 -11.19 -1.61
C SER A 83 5.06 -9.76 -2.16
N ASN A 84 3.88 -9.17 -2.32
CA ASN A 84 3.74 -7.75 -2.54
C ASN A 84 4.20 -6.94 -1.31
N LEU A 85 4.83 -5.79 -1.52
CA LEU A 85 5.34 -4.93 -0.45
C LEU A 85 4.26 -4.55 0.57
N ALA A 86 3.03 -4.27 0.12
CA ALA A 86 1.92 -3.98 1.03
C ALA A 86 1.65 -5.15 1.99
N ASP A 87 1.66 -6.39 1.50
CA ASP A 87 1.42 -7.57 2.33
C ASP A 87 2.57 -7.80 3.31
N TYR A 88 3.81 -7.65 2.84
CA TYR A 88 5.00 -7.73 3.69
C TYR A 88 4.97 -6.71 4.82
N LEU A 89 4.70 -5.43 4.51
CA LEU A 89 4.56 -4.37 5.53
C LEU A 89 3.41 -4.71 6.48
N ASN A 90 2.36 -5.32 5.96
CA ASN A 90 1.19 -5.64 6.72
C ASN A 90 1.39 -6.79 7.72
N SER A 91 2.24 -7.77 7.39
CA SER A 91 2.49 -8.94 8.24
C SER A 91 3.71 -8.80 9.15
N THR A 92 4.60 -7.84 8.88
CA THR A 92 5.91 -7.77 9.53
C THR A 92 5.96 -6.78 10.70
N TYR A 93 5.17 -5.70 10.65
CA TYR A 93 5.27 -4.60 11.60
C TYR A 93 3.99 -4.40 12.40
N VAL A 94 4.15 -4.02 13.67
CA VAL A 94 3.05 -3.48 14.49
C VAL A 94 2.66 -2.12 13.91
N ARG A 95 1.37 -1.94 13.61
CA ARG A 95 0.88 -0.69 13.01
C ARG A 95 0.26 0.28 14.00
N ASP A 96 -0.28 -0.26 15.09
CA ASP A 96 -0.87 0.54 16.13
C ASP A 96 -0.82 -0.19 17.48
N ILE A 97 -0.74 0.60 18.55
CA ILE A 97 -0.79 0.15 19.93
C ILE A 97 -1.84 0.99 20.65
N ARG A 98 -2.81 0.32 21.27
CA ARG A 98 -3.92 0.99 21.97
C ARG A 98 -4.18 0.37 23.33
N LEU A 99 -4.92 1.10 24.15
CA LEU A 99 -5.57 0.55 25.34
C LEU A 99 -6.96 0.07 24.95
N GLY A 100 -7.29 -1.18 25.28
CA GLY A 100 -8.61 -1.75 25.07
C GLY A 100 -9.67 -1.19 26.03
N SER A 101 -10.79 -1.89 26.13
CA SER A 101 -11.90 -1.53 27.01
C SER A 101 -11.48 -1.46 28.47
N ALA A 102 -12.06 -0.52 29.21
CA ALA A 102 -11.84 -0.38 30.64
C ALA A 102 -12.58 -1.47 31.42
N GLU A 103 -11.88 -2.06 32.40
CA GLU A 103 -12.44 -2.95 33.40
C GLU A 103 -12.29 -2.30 34.78
N SER A 104 -13.36 -2.22 35.56
CA SER A 104 -13.35 -1.62 36.90
C SER A 104 -13.76 -2.62 37.98
N ILE A 105 -13.11 -2.55 39.13
CA ILE A 105 -13.39 -3.43 40.27
C ILE A 105 -13.24 -2.68 41.60
N SER A 106 -13.96 -3.14 42.63
CA SER A 106 -13.81 -2.62 43.99
C SER A 106 -12.41 -2.92 44.55
N ALA A 107 -11.78 -1.90 45.13
CA ALA A 107 -10.48 -1.97 45.76
C ALA A 107 -10.60 -2.03 47.30
N TRP A 108 -11.37 -1.12 47.92
CA TRP A 108 -11.59 -1.16 49.36
C TRP A 108 -12.41 -2.38 49.79
N ARG A 109 -11.82 -3.25 50.61
CA ARG A 109 -12.38 -4.57 51.00
C ARG A 109 -12.82 -5.43 49.81
N GLY A 110 -12.35 -5.09 48.61
CA GLY A 110 -12.66 -5.76 47.36
C GLY A 110 -11.47 -6.61 46.88
N PRO A 111 -11.68 -7.42 45.84
CA PRO A 111 -10.62 -8.30 45.33
C PRO A 111 -9.49 -7.53 44.62
N GLY A 112 -9.72 -6.30 44.18
CA GLY A 112 -8.74 -5.51 43.43
C GLY A 112 -8.29 -6.20 42.14
N TYR A 113 -7.13 -5.77 41.62
CA TYR A 113 -6.45 -6.45 40.53
C TYR A 113 -5.07 -6.94 40.99
N TRP A 114 -4.77 -8.19 40.70
CA TRP A 114 -3.41 -8.72 40.73
C TRP A 114 -2.68 -8.36 39.44
N ASP A 115 -1.35 -8.43 39.46
CA ASP A 115 -0.56 -8.33 38.24
C ASP A 115 -1.04 -9.36 37.21
N THR A 116 -1.35 -8.88 36.02
CA THR A 116 -1.89 -9.67 34.91
C THR A 116 -1.18 -9.22 33.65
N SER A 117 -0.50 -10.15 32.98
CA SER A 117 0.23 -9.85 31.74
C SER A 117 -0.67 -9.17 30.71
N GLY A 118 -0.14 -8.12 30.08
CA GLY A 118 -0.86 -7.35 29.07
C GLY A 118 -1.85 -6.34 29.62
N TYR A 119 -1.97 -6.14 30.93
CA TYR A 119 -2.86 -5.12 31.52
C TYR A 119 -2.09 -4.02 32.25
N VAL A 120 -2.66 -2.82 32.27
CA VAL A 120 -2.17 -1.68 33.05
C VAL A 120 -3.29 -1.02 33.83
N LEU A 121 -3.00 -0.56 35.04
CA LEU A 121 -3.91 0.31 35.80
C LEU A 121 -3.98 1.68 35.11
N THR A 122 -5.20 2.19 34.92
CA THR A 122 -5.46 3.44 34.20
C THR A 122 -6.24 4.45 35.03
N ALA A 123 -6.89 4.04 36.11
CA ALA A 123 -7.50 4.96 37.07
C ALA A 123 -7.62 4.34 38.47
N ALA A 124 -7.62 5.20 39.48
CA ALA A 124 -8.03 4.91 40.85
C ALA A 124 -9.08 5.95 41.24
N GLY A 125 -10.23 5.50 41.73
CA GLY A 125 -11.35 6.35 42.10
C GLY A 125 -11.68 6.23 43.57
N ASN A 126 -11.88 7.37 44.22
CA ASN A 126 -12.50 7.48 45.52
C ASN A 126 -13.75 8.35 45.35
N SER A 127 -14.91 7.74 45.55
CA SER A 127 -16.22 8.33 45.28
C SER A 127 -16.82 9.05 46.48
N ASN A 128 -16.44 8.64 47.70
CA ASN A 128 -16.93 9.21 48.95
C ASN A 128 -15.93 10.21 49.59
N THR A 129 -14.78 10.43 48.95
CA THR A 129 -13.70 11.34 49.36
C THR A 129 -13.10 11.05 50.74
N ASP A 130 -13.11 9.78 51.17
CA ASP A 130 -12.43 9.33 52.39
C ASP A 130 -10.92 9.04 52.18
N GLU A 131 -10.26 8.35 53.12
CA GLU A 131 -8.84 8.00 52.97
C GLU A 131 -8.56 6.78 52.07
N PHE A 132 -9.59 6.10 51.56
CA PHE A 132 -9.47 4.81 50.87
C PHE A 132 -9.83 4.90 49.38
N ILE A 133 -9.26 4.01 48.57
CA ILE A 133 -9.61 3.90 47.14
C ILE A 133 -10.78 2.92 47.01
N ASP A 134 -11.88 3.38 46.42
CA ASP A 134 -13.07 2.55 46.21
C ASP A 134 -12.93 1.65 44.99
N THR A 135 -12.44 2.20 43.87
CA THR A 135 -12.45 1.54 42.56
C THR A 135 -11.09 1.62 41.89
N LEU A 136 -10.62 0.50 41.36
CA LEU A 136 -9.49 0.45 40.44
C LEU A 136 -10.00 0.15 39.04
N THR A 137 -9.42 0.82 38.04
CA THR A 137 -9.72 0.58 36.63
C THR A 137 -8.44 0.21 35.90
N ARG A 138 -8.50 -0.86 35.09
CA ARG A 138 -7.40 -1.28 34.21
C ARG A 138 -7.85 -1.38 32.77
N ARG A 139 -6.90 -1.41 31.84
CA ARG A 139 -7.12 -1.67 30.41
C ARG A 139 -6.07 -2.65 29.89
N PRO A 140 -6.42 -3.55 28.96
CA PRO A 140 -5.42 -4.34 28.25
C PRO A 140 -4.65 -3.46 27.27
N ILE A 141 -3.34 -3.63 27.17
CA ILE A 141 -2.53 -3.13 26.06
C ILE A 141 -2.72 -4.07 24.88
N GLN A 142 -3.11 -3.52 23.73
CA GLN A 142 -3.36 -4.27 22.52
C GLN A 142 -2.49 -3.74 21.39
N LYS A 143 -1.97 -4.65 20.55
CA LYS A 143 -1.54 -4.32 19.19
C LYS A 143 -2.72 -4.52 18.26
N VAL A 144 -2.90 -3.65 17.27
CA VAL A 144 -3.97 -3.82 16.29
C VAL A 144 -3.47 -4.71 15.17
N ASP A 145 -4.09 -5.89 15.05
CA ASP A 145 -4.00 -6.72 13.85
C ASP A 145 -5.29 -6.52 13.01
N TRP A 146 -5.24 -6.85 11.71
CA TRP A 146 -6.37 -6.64 10.78
C TRP A 146 -7.71 -7.28 11.20
N TRP A 147 -7.69 -8.23 12.13
CA TRP A 147 -8.87 -8.97 12.61
C TRP A 147 -9.54 -8.35 13.84
N ASP A 148 -8.96 -7.32 14.47
CA ASP A 148 -9.44 -6.75 15.74
C ASP A 148 -10.30 -5.48 15.59
N ILE A 149 -10.95 -5.31 14.43
CA ILE A 149 -11.78 -4.14 14.07
C ILE A 149 -13.26 -4.53 13.83
N LEU A 150 -13.76 -5.60 14.46
CA LEU A 150 -15.19 -5.95 14.48
C LEU A 150 -15.70 -6.13 15.91
#